data_AF-A0A3D0XD25-F1
#
_entry.id   AF-A0A3D0XD25-F1
#
_cell.length_a   1.000
_cell.length_b   1.000
_cell.length_c   1.000
_cell.angle_alpha   90.00
_cell.angle_beta   90.00
_cell.angle_gamma   90.00
#
_symmetry.space_group_name_H-M   'P 1'
#
loop_
_entity.id
_entity.type
_entity.pdbx_description
1 polymer ?
#
loop_
_entity_poly.entity_id
_entity_poly.type
_entity_poly.pdbx_seq_one_letter_code
_entity_poly.pdbx_strand_id
1 'polypeptide(L)'
;MKKLSVFFIAISIMTSIVTVNAAPVPRESAPCNATKHQIIVAENLISGVLDEVKNGMGYAEARAKTNAIIFNAFLTGQTSGYSYGELTAIANNAIFQYRDMYLRPNFYIENEEKVREIIADVITQYANGEIDYTKAEFNARVKIYQSVNPAFNPDEELAKDTCYRDIPSVDNSLFTIARKLILEAKK
;
A
#
# COMPACT_ATOMS: atom_id res chain seq x y z
N MET A 1 -58.88 38.88 -13.88
CA MET A 1 -57.49 38.84 -13.39
C MET A 1 -57.05 37.39 -13.25
N LYS A 2 -55.96 37.04 -13.97
CA LYS A 2 -55.01 35.91 -13.84
C LYS A 2 -55.54 34.48 -13.62
N LYS A 3 -55.40 33.67 -14.69
CA LYS A 3 -55.32 32.19 -14.69
C LYS A 3 -54.10 31.77 -13.86
N LEU A 4 -54.24 30.82 -12.94
CA LEU A 4 -53.12 30.16 -12.29
C LEU A 4 -53.23 28.64 -12.51
N SER A 5 -52.59 28.17 -13.57
CA SER A 5 -52.37 26.73 -13.79
C SER A 5 -51.19 26.31 -12.92
N VAL A 6 -51.44 25.45 -11.94
CA VAL A 6 -50.42 24.88 -11.06
C VAL A 6 -49.72 23.73 -11.79
N PHE A 7 -48.44 23.91 -12.13
CA PHE A 7 -47.58 22.84 -12.62
C PHE A 7 -46.86 22.19 -11.44
N PHE A 8 -47.06 20.88 -11.23
CA PHE A 8 -46.24 20.08 -10.33
C PHE A 8 -44.92 19.73 -11.03
N ILE A 9 -43.81 20.25 -10.51
CA ILE A 9 -42.46 19.86 -10.95
C ILE A 9 -42.00 18.72 -10.03
N ALA A 10 -42.00 17.49 -10.56
CA ALA A 10 -41.36 16.36 -9.91
C ALA A 10 -39.83 16.51 -10.05
N ILE A 11 -39.15 16.88 -8.96
CA ILE A 11 -37.69 16.90 -8.89
C ILE A 11 -37.23 15.45 -8.75
N SER A 12 -36.77 14.87 -9.85
CA SER A 12 -35.99 13.64 -9.86
C SER A 12 -34.63 13.94 -9.23
N ILE A 13 -34.44 13.51 -7.98
CA ILE A 13 -33.13 13.53 -7.32
C ILE A 13 -32.31 12.43 -7.99
N MET A 14 -31.48 12.82 -8.96
CA MET A 14 -30.38 11.99 -9.44
C MET A 14 -29.42 11.82 -8.26
N THR A 15 -29.55 10.73 -7.53
CA THR A 15 -28.52 10.29 -6.60
C THR A 15 -27.33 9.87 -7.44
N SER A 16 -26.41 10.80 -7.67
CA SER A 16 -25.07 10.46 -8.14
C SER A 16 -24.50 9.49 -7.11
N ILE A 17 -24.46 8.21 -7.51
CA ILE A 17 -23.75 7.17 -6.79
C ILE A 17 -22.29 7.60 -6.87
N VAL A 18 -21.82 8.36 -5.88
CA VAL A 18 -20.39 8.52 -5.68
C VAL A 18 -19.97 7.13 -5.25
N THR A 19 -19.55 6.31 -6.20
CA THR A 19 -18.73 5.14 -5.88
C THR A 19 -17.59 5.70 -5.06
N VAL A 20 -17.57 5.37 -3.77
CA VAL A 20 -16.41 5.65 -2.93
C VAL A 20 -15.30 4.86 -3.56
N ASN A 21 -14.53 5.50 -4.45
CA ASN A 21 -13.37 4.88 -5.07
C ASN A 21 -12.53 4.28 -3.95
N ALA A 22 -11.97 3.09 -4.18
CA ALA A 22 -10.93 2.55 -3.32
C ALA A 22 -9.95 3.66 -2.96
N ALA A 23 -9.49 3.69 -1.70
CA ALA A 23 -8.46 4.65 -1.33
C ALA A 23 -7.23 4.45 -2.26
N PRO A 24 -6.41 5.48 -2.48
CA PRO A 24 -5.26 5.35 -3.36
C PRO A 24 -4.39 4.15 -2.99
N VAL A 25 -3.68 3.57 -3.98
CA VAL A 25 -2.73 2.47 -3.71
C VAL A 25 -1.77 2.93 -2.61
N PRO A 26 -1.63 2.19 -1.50
CA PRO A 26 -0.78 2.61 -0.40
C PRO A 26 0.65 2.71 -0.91
N ARG A 27 1.31 3.86 -0.71
CA ARG A 27 2.64 4.12 -1.30
C ARG A 27 3.68 3.16 -0.76
N GLU A 28 3.53 2.77 0.50
CA GLU A 28 4.32 1.78 1.18
C GLU A 28 4.17 0.36 0.62
N SER A 29 3.10 0.07 -0.14
CA SER A 29 2.95 -1.23 -0.82
C SER A 29 3.81 -1.31 -2.09
N ALA A 30 4.08 -0.19 -2.74
CA ALA A 30 4.72 -0.19 -4.06
C ALA A 30 6.18 -0.68 -4.01
N PRO A 31 6.73 -1.28 -5.08
CA PRO A 31 8.18 -1.52 -5.17
C PRO A 31 8.99 -0.25 -4.90
N CYS A 32 10.18 -0.37 -4.31
CA CYS A 32 11.01 0.79 -3.91
C CYS A 32 11.43 1.66 -5.10
N ASN A 33 11.54 1.08 -6.29
CA ASN A 33 11.89 1.74 -7.54
C ASN A 33 10.66 2.20 -8.35
N ALA A 34 9.44 1.97 -7.87
CA ALA A 34 8.23 2.34 -8.60
C ALA A 34 8.04 3.87 -8.62
N THR A 35 7.88 4.44 -9.81
CA THR A 35 7.68 5.90 -9.93
C THR A 35 6.28 6.31 -9.50
N LYS A 36 6.11 7.60 -9.17
CA LYS A 36 4.78 8.15 -8.84
C LYS A 36 3.76 7.91 -9.95
N HIS A 37 4.17 8.10 -11.21
CA HIS A 37 3.33 7.92 -12.38
C HIS A 37 2.96 6.45 -12.61
N GLN A 38 3.93 5.54 -12.50
CA GLN A 38 3.69 4.10 -12.63
C GLN A 38 2.65 3.59 -11.61
N ILE A 39 2.71 4.06 -10.36
CA ILE A 39 1.71 3.74 -9.33
C ILE A 39 0.32 4.25 -9.71
N ILE A 40 0.22 5.47 -10.25
CA ILE A 40 -1.06 6.04 -10.71
C ILE A 40 -1.63 5.23 -11.88
N VAL A 41 -0.79 4.83 -12.84
CA VAL A 41 -1.22 3.99 -13.97
C VAL A 41 -1.75 2.65 -13.47
N ALA A 42 -1.02 1.99 -12.55
CA ALA A 42 -1.47 0.73 -11.96
C ALA A 42 -2.79 0.90 -11.19
N GLU A 43 -2.91 1.94 -10.34
CA GLU A 43 -4.10 2.26 -9.56
C GLU A 43 -5.33 2.45 -10.46
N ASN A 44 -5.20 3.22 -11.55
CA ASN A 44 -6.28 3.44 -12.51
C ASN A 44 -6.77 2.14 -13.16
N LEU A 45 -5.87 1.19 -13.40
CA LEU A 45 -6.23 -0.10 -14.00
C LEU A 45 -6.94 -1.04 -13.01
N ILE A 46 -6.62 -0.97 -11.72
CA ILE A 46 -7.04 -1.99 -10.75
C ILE A 46 -8.03 -1.50 -9.69
N SER A 47 -8.37 -0.21 -9.66
CA SER A 47 -9.22 0.40 -8.62
C SER A 47 -10.53 -0.36 -8.38
N GLY A 48 -11.22 -0.77 -9.45
CA GLY A 48 -12.44 -1.59 -9.33
C GLY A 48 -12.21 -2.94 -8.65
N VAL A 49 -11.05 -3.58 -8.86
CA VAL A 49 -10.70 -4.83 -8.16
C VAL A 49 -10.36 -4.55 -6.70
N LEU A 50 -9.75 -3.41 -6.37
CA LEU A 50 -9.49 -3.01 -4.98
C LEU A 50 -10.79 -2.81 -4.19
N ASP A 51 -11.84 -2.30 -4.84
CA ASP A 51 -13.18 -2.21 -4.25
C ASP A 51 -13.77 -3.61 -3.97
N GLU A 52 -13.62 -4.55 -4.90
CA GLU A 52 -14.06 -5.94 -4.67
C GLU A 52 -13.25 -6.63 -3.55
N VAL A 53 -11.94 -6.36 -3.43
CA VAL A 53 -11.08 -6.85 -2.33
C VAL A 53 -11.54 -6.30 -0.99
N LYS A 54 -11.85 -5.01 -0.92
CA LYS A 54 -12.44 -4.39 0.28
C LYS A 54 -13.76 -5.06 0.67
N ASN A 55 -14.53 -5.53 -0.31
CA ASN A 55 -15.79 -6.25 -0.11
C ASN A 55 -15.63 -7.77 0.07
N GLY A 56 -14.42 -8.26 0.32
CA GLY A 56 -14.17 -9.65 0.73
C GLY A 56 -13.63 -10.59 -0.35
N MET A 57 -13.27 -10.08 -1.54
CA MET A 57 -12.63 -10.90 -2.56
C MET A 57 -11.30 -11.51 -2.07
N GLY A 58 -11.09 -12.78 -2.38
CA GLY A 58 -9.87 -13.52 -2.05
C GLY A 58 -8.65 -13.07 -2.86
N TYR A 59 -7.46 -13.20 -2.27
CA TYR A 59 -6.20 -12.77 -2.89
C TYR A 59 -5.91 -13.41 -4.25
N ALA A 60 -6.11 -14.72 -4.38
CA ALA A 60 -5.85 -15.45 -5.62
C ALA A 60 -6.77 -14.99 -6.76
N GLU A 61 -8.06 -14.75 -6.45
CA GLU A 61 -9.04 -14.23 -7.40
C GLU A 61 -8.69 -12.80 -7.83
N ALA A 62 -8.37 -11.92 -6.86
CA ALA A 62 -7.96 -10.55 -7.13
C ALA A 62 -6.72 -10.47 -8.03
N ARG A 63 -5.71 -11.31 -7.77
CA ARG A 63 -4.53 -11.42 -8.64
C ARG A 63 -4.87 -11.89 -10.05
N ALA A 64 -5.74 -12.89 -10.19
CA ALA A 64 -6.14 -13.36 -11.51
C ALA A 64 -6.86 -12.26 -12.31
N LYS A 65 -7.81 -11.56 -11.69
CA LYS A 65 -8.55 -10.44 -12.30
C LYS A 65 -7.62 -9.28 -12.70
N THR A 66 -6.79 -8.81 -11.78
CA THR A 66 -5.85 -7.70 -12.08
C THR A 66 -4.82 -8.06 -13.12
N ASN A 67 -4.28 -9.28 -13.12
CA ASN A 67 -3.36 -9.73 -14.17
C ASN A 67 -4.01 -9.73 -15.55
N ALA A 68 -5.26 -10.19 -15.66
CA ALA A 68 -5.99 -10.15 -16.93
C ALA A 68 -6.20 -8.71 -17.42
N ILE A 69 -6.57 -7.80 -16.52
CA ILE A 69 -6.76 -6.37 -16.83
C ILE A 69 -5.45 -5.74 -17.32
N ILE A 70 -4.35 -5.92 -16.57
CA ILE A 70 -3.06 -5.31 -16.90
C ILE A 70 -2.48 -5.93 -18.19
N PHE A 71 -2.64 -7.24 -18.40
CA PHE A 71 -2.19 -7.88 -19.62
C PHE A 71 -2.93 -7.35 -20.85
N ASN A 72 -4.25 -7.19 -20.76
CA ASN A 72 -5.03 -6.59 -21.84
C ASN A 72 -4.62 -5.13 -22.08
N ALA A 73 -4.44 -4.35 -21.02
CA ALA A 73 -3.95 -2.96 -21.12
C ALA A 73 -2.58 -2.88 -21.79
N PHE A 74 -1.70 -3.85 -21.53
CA PHE A 74 -0.39 -3.94 -22.19
C PHE A 74 -0.53 -4.22 -23.68
N LEU A 75 -1.36 -5.20 -24.06
CA LEU A 75 -1.61 -5.53 -25.47
C LEU A 75 -2.27 -4.38 -26.25
N THR A 76 -3.05 -3.53 -25.59
CA THR A 76 -3.77 -2.40 -26.20
C THR A 76 -3.03 -1.06 -26.07
N GLY A 77 -1.83 -1.03 -25.49
CA GLY A 77 -1.02 0.20 -25.34
C GLY A 77 -1.52 1.18 -24.27
N GLN A 78 -2.35 0.73 -23.33
CA GLN A 78 -2.94 1.53 -22.25
C GLN A 78 -2.07 1.63 -21.00
N THR A 79 -0.85 1.08 -21.01
CA THR A 79 0.07 1.06 -19.86
C THR A 79 0.98 2.28 -19.77
N SER A 80 0.77 3.30 -20.61
CA SER A 80 1.64 4.50 -20.68
C SER A 80 3.12 4.16 -20.90
N GLY A 81 3.40 3.08 -21.64
CA GLY A 81 4.76 2.61 -21.94
C GLY A 81 5.38 1.70 -20.88
N TYR A 82 4.72 1.48 -19.73
CA TYR A 82 5.20 0.53 -18.72
C TYR A 82 4.93 -0.92 -19.13
N SER A 83 5.81 -1.82 -18.73
CA SER A 83 5.66 -3.25 -18.97
C SER A 83 4.56 -3.87 -18.10
N TYR A 84 4.04 -5.01 -18.55
CA TYR A 84 3.11 -5.84 -17.77
C TYR A 84 3.68 -6.16 -16.37
N GLY A 85 4.94 -6.62 -16.30
CA GLY A 85 5.55 -7.02 -15.03
C GLY A 85 5.68 -5.89 -14.02
N GLU A 86 6.01 -4.68 -14.49
CA GLU A 86 6.11 -3.48 -13.67
C GLU A 86 4.79 -3.10 -12.99
N LEU A 87 3.68 -3.13 -13.75
CA LEU A 87 2.35 -2.78 -13.22
C LEU A 87 1.77 -3.90 -12.37
N THR A 88 1.98 -5.16 -12.75
CA THR A 88 1.56 -6.33 -11.97
C THR A 88 2.24 -6.39 -10.61
N ALA A 89 3.51 -6.01 -10.50
CA ALA A 89 4.20 -5.96 -9.21
C ALA A 89 3.54 -4.96 -8.25
N ILE A 90 3.18 -3.77 -8.74
CA ILE A 90 2.46 -2.76 -7.94
C ILE A 90 1.08 -3.29 -7.54
N ALA A 91 0.32 -3.83 -8.49
CA ALA A 91 -1.03 -4.32 -8.24
C ALA A 91 -1.05 -5.43 -7.18
N ASN A 92 -0.15 -6.41 -7.30
CA ASN A 92 -0.10 -7.54 -6.39
C ASN A 92 0.24 -7.15 -4.95
N ASN A 93 1.15 -6.18 -4.78
CA ASN A 93 1.49 -5.67 -3.46
C ASN A 93 0.35 -4.83 -2.88
N ALA A 94 -0.29 -4.00 -3.71
CA ALA A 94 -1.44 -3.20 -3.30
C ALA A 94 -2.58 -4.10 -2.78
N ILE A 95 -2.96 -5.13 -3.55
CA ILE A 95 -4.00 -6.11 -3.17
C ILE A 95 -3.63 -6.80 -1.86
N PHE A 96 -2.37 -7.24 -1.72
CA PHE A 96 -1.91 -7.93 -0.52
C PHE A 96 -2.10 -7.06 0.73
N GLN A 97 -1.58 -5.83 0.69
CA GLN A 97 -1.70 -4.90 1.81
C GLN A 97 -3.15 -4.48 2.06
N TYR A 98 -3.91 -4.16 1.01
CA TYR A 98 -5.33 -3.81 1.12
C TYR A 98 -6.11 -4.88 1.88
N ARG A 99 -5.99 -6.12 1.42
CA ARG A 99 -6.68 -7.26 2.03
C ARG A 99 -6.27 -7.41 3.47
N ASP A 100 -4.98 -7.29 3.78
CA ASP A 100 -4.49 -7.46 5.14
C ASP A 100 -5.01 -6.38 6.10
N MET A 101 -4.99 -5.11 5.66
CA MET A 101 -5.53 -3.98 6.42
C MET A 101 -7.03 -4.12 6.69
N TYR A 102 -7.81 -4.62 5.73
CA TYR A 102 -9.25 -4.83 5.93
C TYR A 102 -9.59 -6.06 6.76
N LEU A 103 -8.77 -7.11 6.70
CA LEU A 103 -8.96 -8.31 7.52
C LEU A 103 -8.50 -8.11 8.97
N ARG A 104 -7.50 -7.26 9.20
CA ARG A 104 -6.89 -7.03 10.51
C ARG A 104 -6.80 -5.54 10.87
N PRO A 105 -7.88 -4.74 10.78
CA PRO A 105 -7.81 -3.28 10.95
C PRO A 105 -7.28 -2.88 12.33
N ASN A 106 -7.69 -3.58 13.38
CA ASN A 106 -7.23 -3.32 14.76
C ASN A 106 -5.72 -3.53 14.90
N PHE A 107 -5.14 -4.51 14.19
CA PHE A 107 -3.69 -4.74 14.23
C PHE A 107 -2.92 -3.50 13.77
N TYR A 108 -3.35 -2.89 12.66
CA TYR A 108 -2.70 -1.69 12.13
C TYR A 108 -2.87 -0.49 13.06
N ILE A 109 -4.08 -0.29 13.61
CA ILE A 109 -4.38 0.79 14.56
C ILE A 109 -3.52 0.66 15.82
N GLU A 110 -3.44 -0.52 16.41
CA GLU A 110 -2.74 -0.76 17.68
C GLU A 110 -1.21 -0.73 17.56
N ASN A 111 -0.66 -1.01 16.37
CA ASN A 111 0.78 -1.10 16.16
C ASN A 111 1.38 0.16 15.53
N GLU A 112 0.58 1.09 15.00
CA GLU A 112 1.12 2.29 14.37
C GLU A 112 1.95 3.14 15.36
N GLU A 113 1.40 3.43 16.56
CA GLU A 113 2.14 4.15 17.61
C GLU A 113 3.36 3.37 18.10
N LYS A 114 3.22 2.06 18.32
CA LYS A 114 4.33 1.20 18.79
C LYS A 114 5.49 1.22 17.81
N VAL A 115 5.20 1.07 16.52
CA VAL A 115 6.25 1.12 15.49
C VAL A 115 6.85 2.52 15.43
N ARG A 116 6.04 3.58 15.50
CA ARG A 116 6.52 4.97 15.53
C ARG A 116 7.51 5.20 16.66
N GLU A 117 7.24 4.69 17.85
CA GLU A 117 8.17 4.75 18.99
C GLU A 117 9.46 3.95 18.72
N ILE A 118 9.36 2.72 18.20
CA ILE A 118 10.51 1.85 17.91
C ILE A 118 11.48 2.52 16.91
N ILE A 119 10.97 3.22 15.90
CA ILE A 119 11.78 3.79 14.81
C ILE A 119 11.90 5.33 14.86
N ALA A 120 11.57 5.95 15.99
CA ALA A 120 11.47 7.41 16.11
C ALA A 120 12.74 8.14 15.65
N ASP A 121 13.92 7.66 16.04
CA ASP A 121 15.20 8.23 15.64
C ASP A 121 15.48 8.07 14.13
N VAL A 122 15.05 6.96 13.52
CA VAL A 122 15.17 6.72 12.07
C VAL A 122 14.29 7.69 11.29
N ILE A 123 13.06 7.92 11.78
CA ILE A 123 12.13 8.91 11.21
C ILE A 123 12.78 10.30 11.26
N THR A 124 13.34 10.70 12.39
CA THR A 124 14.02 12.00 12.54
C THR A 124 15.23 12.14 11.60
N GLN A 125 16.14 11.16 11.58
CA GLN A 125 17.31 11.18 10.69
C GLN A 125 16.90 11.28 9.22
N TYR A 126 15.87 10.52 8.81
CA TYR A 126 15.37 10.57 7.45
C TYR A 126 14.74 11.93 7.13
N ALA A 127 13.88 12.45 8.00
CA ALA A 127 13.23 13.76 7.83
C ALA A 127 14.26 14.89 7.69
N ASN A 128 15.32 14.85 8.49
CA ASN A 128 16.44 15.82 8.44
C ASN A 128 17.33 15.66 7.21
N GLY A 129 17.19 14.57 6.44
CA GLY A 129 18.02 14.27 5.28
C GLY A 129 19.40 13.71 5.62
N GLU A 130 19.62 13.25 6.86
CA GLU A 130 20.87 12.64 7.31
C GLU A 130 21.09 11.26 6.69
N ILE A 131 19.99 10.55 6.41
CA ILE A 131 19.98 9.25 5.73
C ILE A 131 19.01 9.25 4.55
N ASP A 132 19.32 8.46 3.53
CA ASP A 132 18.41 8.22 2.41
C ASP A 132 17.30 7.22 2.77
N TYR A 133 16.37 7.03 1.84
CA TYR A 133 15.23 6.14 2.05
C TYR A 133 15.64 4.68 2.24
N THR A 134 16.64 4.21 1.48
CA THR A 134 17.14 2.83 1.56
C THR A 134 17.73 2.55 2.93
N LYS A 135 18.52 3.49 3.45
CA LYS A 135 19.11 3.38 4.79
C LYS A 135 18.05 3.50 5.87
N ALA A 136 17.06 4.37 5.72
CA ALA A 136 15.94 4.48 6.64
C ALA A 136 15.12 3.17 6.71
N GLU A 137 14.79 2.57 5.56
CA GLU A 137 14.08 1.30 5.51
C GLU A 137 14.86 0.17 6.19
N PHE A 138 16.17 0.06 5.91
CA PHE A 138 17.02 -0.94 6.53
C PHE A 138 17.13 -0.74 8.05
N ASN A 139 17.42 0.48 8.51
CA ASN A 139 17.56 0.78 9.93
C ASN A 139 16.24 0.52 10.70
N ALA A 140 15.09 0.85 10.09
CA ALA A 140 13.78 0.56 10.69
C ALA A 140 13.53 -0.94 10.83
N ARG A 141 13.88 -1.76 9.82
CA ARG A 141 13.79 -3.22 9.91
C ARG A 141 14.66 -3.76 11.06
N VAL A 142 15.90 -3.29 11.18
CA VAL A 142 16.82 -3.69 12.25
C VAL A 142 16.23 -3.35 13.62
N LYS A 143 15.67 -2.15 13.81
CA LYS A 143 15.04 -1.76 15.08
C LYS A 143 13.82 -2.59 15.43
N ILE A 144 13.00 -2.96 14.44
CA ILE A 144 11.86 -3.87 14.65
C ILE A 144 12.33 -5.28 15.04
N TYR A 145 13.41 -5.79 14.45
CA TYR A 145 13.99 -7.06 14.91
C TYR A 145 14.54 -6.94 16.34
N GLN A 146 15.21 -5.82 16.64
CA GLN A 146 15.78 -5.54 17.96
C GLN A 146 14.73 -5.31 19.05
N SER A 147 13.50 -4.91 18.71
CA SER A 147 12.42 -4.83 19.69
C SER A 147 11.94 -6.21 20.17
N VAL A 148 12.23 -7.28 19.42
CA VAL A 148 11.97 -8.67 19.82
C VAL A 148 13.22 -9.32 20.42
N ASN A 149 14.38 -9.12 19.80
CA ASN A 149 15.67 -9.61 20.27
C ASN A 149 16.70 -8.47 20.28
N PRO A 150 16.96 -7.82 21.43
CA PRO A 150 17.92 -6.71 21.51
C PRO A 150 19.34 -7.07 21.08
N ALA A 151 19.71 -8.36 21.06
CA ALA A 151 21.02 -8.83 20.62
C ALA A 151 21.09 -9.07 19.09
N PHE A 152 19.98 -8.88 18.35
CA PHE A 152 19.99 -9.07 16.89
C PHE A 152 20.99 -8.13 16.22
N ASN A 153 21.94 -8.75 15.50
CA ASN A 153 22.95 -8.07 14.71
C ASN A 153 22.80 -8.47 13.22
N PRO A 154 22.35 -7.56 12.34
CA PRO A 154 22.16 -7.88 10.93
C PRO A 154 23.48 -8.24 10.23
N ASP A 155 24.63 -7.70 10.66
CA ASP A 155 25.91 -7.97 10.00
C ASP A 155 26.36 -9.42 10.25
N GLU A 156 26.14 -9.93 11.46
CA GLU A 156 26.39 -11.33 11.81
C GLU A 156 25.40 -12.27 11.14
N GLU A 157 24.10 -11.96 11.18
CA GLU A 157 23.08 -12.84 10.63
C GLU A 157 23.10 -12.89 9.10
N LEU A 158 23.36 -11.77 8.42
CA LEU A 158 23.40 -11.73 6.96
C LEU A 158 24.70 -12.32 6.39
N ALA A 159 25.76 -12.46 7.20
CA ALA A 159 26.98 -13.17 6.84
C ALA A 159 26.82 -14.71 6.86
N LYS A 160 25.83 -15.25 7.57
CA LYS A 160 25.50 -16.68 7.58
C LYS A 160 24.75 -17.08 6.30
N ASP A 161 24.87 -18.35 5.93
CA ASP A 161 23.99 -18.94 4.91
C ASP A 161 22.53 -18.80 5.33
N THR A 162 21.64 -18.60 4.35
CA THR A 162 20.21 -18.32 4.58
C THR A 162 19.53 -19.35 5.49
N CYS A 163 19.95 -20.61 5.46
CA CYS A 163 19.38 -21.69 6.29
C CYS A 163 19.84 -21.67 7.76
N TYR A 164 20.85 -20.86 8.13
CA TYR A 164 21.40 -20.77 9.49
C TYR A 164 21.19 -19.40 10.15
N ARG A 165 20.48 -18.49 9.49
CA ARG A 165 20.18 -17.16 10.05
C ARG A 165 19.16 -17.28 11.17
N ASP A 166 19.45 -16.66 12.29
CA ASP A 166 18.53 -16.52 13.42
C ASP A 166 17.81 -15.16 13.34
N ILE A 167 16.91 -15.05 12.37
CA ILE A 167 16.11 -13.84 12.18
C ILE A 167 14.92 -13.86 13.15
N PRO A 168 14.73 -12.84 14.00
CA PRO A 168 13.59 -12.79 14.90
C PRO A 168 12.27 -12.86 14.12
N SER A 169 11.31 -13.63 14.64
CA SER A 169 9.99 -13.75 14.04
C SER A 169 9.17 -12.49 14.32
N VAL A 170 8.84 -11.73 13.26
CA VAL A 170 8.08 -10.47 13.35
C VAL A 170 6.99 -10.46 12.28
N ASP A 171 5.81 -9.92 12.58
CA ASP A 171 4.74 -9.79 11.58
C ASP A 171 5.16 -8.79 10.49
N ASN A 172 5.05 -9.19 9.22
CA ASN A 172 5.45 -8.36 8.09
C ASN A 172 4.74 -7.00 8.04
N SER A 173 3.55 -6.90 8.62
CA SER A 173 2.76 -5.67 8.67
C SER A 173 3.44 -4.57 9.48
N LEU A 174 4.31 -4.92 10.44
CA LEU A 174 5.13 -3.94 11.17
C LEU A 174 6.12 -3.23 10.25
N PHE A 175 6.69 -3.93 9.26
CA PHE A 175 7.53 -3.29 8.24
C PHE A 175 6.73 -2.41 7.29
N THR A 176 5.50 -2.81 6.95
CA THR A 176 4.57 -1.98 6.17
C THR A 176 4.24 -0.68 6.90
N ILE A 177 3.91 -0.75 8.19
CA ILE A 177 3.66 0.41 9.05
C ILE A 177 4.91 1.30 9.13
N ALA A 178 6.09 0.73 9.37
CA ALA A 178 7.34 1.50 9.41
C ALA A 178 7.58 2.24 8.10
N ARG A 179 7.35 1.58 6.96
CA ARG A 179 7.49 2.17 5.65
C ARG A 179 6.51 3.33 5.41
N LYS A 180 5.25 3.19 5.84
CA LYS A 180 4.25 4.28 5.81
C LYS A 180 4.78 5.50 6.59
N LEU A 181 5.20 5.28 7.83
CA LEU A 181 5.69 6.34 8.72
C LEU A 181 6.92 7.08 8.14
N ILE A 182 7.88 6.35 7.58
CA ILE A 182 9.06 6.94 6.93
C ILE A 182 8.64 7.79 5.72
N LEU A 183 7.73 7.29 4.88
CA LEU A 183 7.26 8.03 3.70
C LEU A 183 6.45 9.28 4.06
N GLU A 184 5.82 9.32 5.23
CA GLU A 184 5.10 10.48 5.76
C GLU A 184 6.04 11.55 6.35
N ALA A 185 7.24 11.17 6.77
CA ALA A 185 8.19 12.07 7.44
C ALA A 185 8.78 13.18 6.55
N LYS A 186 8.70 13.05 5.21
CA LYS A 186 9.17 14.04 4.23
C LYS A 186 8.03 14.72 3.45
N LYS A 187 6.77 14.52 3.85
CA LYS A 187 5.63 15.21 3.25
C LYS A 187 5.48 16.60 3.84
#